data_AF-A0A9X8BZ67-F1
#
_entry.id   AF-A0A9X8BZ67-F1
#
_cell.length_a   1.000
_cell.length_b   1.000
_cell.length_c   1.000
_cell.angle_alpha   90.00
_cell.angle_beta   90.00
_cell.angle_gamma   90.00
#
_symmetry.space_group_name_H-M   'P 1'
#
loop_
_entity.id
_entity.type
_entity.pdbx_description
1 polymer ?
#
loop_
_entity_poly.entity_id
_entity_poly.type
_entity_poly.pdbx_seq_one_letter_code
_entity_poly.pdbx_strand_id
1 'polypeptide(L)'
;MKSTLNLTSLQFMVSVIVEDLENFRLTGNRLFDFEEVRNCTNLDELFKQWLLQFDDLSSTPDEDLEDVKLELSEHMKYMSIWNVSEVERATNVKSFKDYFEGYEGFSKLVVDFYETSSKEDEEWAKTKNSPEFKAKFKELTGMEI
;
A
#
# COMPACT_ATOMS: atom_id res chain seq x y z
N MET A 1 14.05 -7.57 -22.17
CA MET A 1 15.05 -7.10 -21.18
C MET A 1 14.52 -7.54 -19.83
N LYS A 2 15.31 -8.24 -19.01
CA LYS A 2 14.90 -8.57 -17.64
C LYS A 2 14.95 -7.28 -16.84
N SER A 3 13.81 -6.72 -16.44
CA SER A 3 13.79 -5.90 -15.23
C SER A 3 14.08 -6.88 -14.09
N THR A 4 15.16 -6.64 -13.39
CA THR A 4 15.42 -7.22 -12.08
C THR A 4 15.31 -6.04 -11.15
N LEU A 5 14.09 -5.76 -10.66
CA LEU A 5 13.96 -4.92 -9.49
C LEU A 5 14.88 -5.54 -8.43
N ASN A 6 15.93 -4.82 -8.07
CA ASN A 6 16.82 -5.30 -7.02
C ASN A 6 15.99 -5.25 -5.72
N LEU A 7 15.70 -6.41 -5.13
CA LEU A 7 14.89 -6.55 -3.91
C LEU A 7 15.29 -5.58 -2.79
N THR A 8 16.60 -5.34 -2.59
CA THR A 8 17.07 -4.37 -1.59
C THR A 8 16.69 -2.94 -1.96
N SER A 9 16.72 -2.59 -3.24
CA SER A 9 16.25 -1.28 -3.70
C SER A 9 14.72 -1.17 -3.65
N LEU A 10 13.99 -2.24 -3.96
CA LEU A 10 12.53 -2.26 -3.90
C LEU A 10 12.03 -2.03 -2.47
N GLN A 11 12.51 -2.84 -1.52
CA GLN A 11 12.16 -2.71 -0.12
C GLN A 11 12.48 -1.30 0.41
N PHE A 12 13.67 -0.77 0.10
CA PHE A 12 14.05 0.58 0.49
C PHE A 12 13.08 1.62 -0.07
N MET A 13 12.82 1.59 -1.38
CA MET A 13 11.94 2.58 -2.02
C MET A 13 10.52 2.51 -1.48
N VAL A 14 9.94 1.31 -1.35
CA VAL A 14 8.59 1.12 -0.79
C VAL A 14 8.54 1.60 0.66
N SER A 15 9.54 1.29 1.48
CA SER A 15 9.58 1.73 2.88
C SER A 15 9.52 3.25 3.01
N VAL A 16 10.35 3.97 2.24
CA VAL A 16 10.40 5.43 2.25
C VAL A 16 9.07 6.02 1.75
N ILE A 17 8.53 5.47 0.66
CA ILE A 17 7.28 5.95 0.08
C ILE A 17 6.11 5.74 1.04
N VAL A 18 6.01 4.58 1.69
CA VAL A 18 4.91 4.27 2.61
C VAL A 18 5.00 5.09 3.89
N GLU A 19 6.20 5.31 4.42
CA GLU A 19 6.42 6.18 5.58
C GLU A 19 6.01 7.63 5.29
N ASP A 20 6.43 8.15 4.13
CA ASP A 20 6.07 9.50 3.70
C ASP A 20 4.57 9.63 3.41
N LEU A 21 3.98 8.61 2.79
CA LEU A 21 2.54 8.53 2.54
C LEU A 21 1.73 8.59 3.84
N GLU A 22 2.14 7.85 4.87
CA GLU A 22 1.46 7.87 6.17
C GLU A 22 1.56 9.25 6.83
N ASN A 23 2.73 9.89 6.77
CA ASN A 23 2.88 11.25 7.28
C ASN A 23 2.04 12.26 6.49
N PHE A 24 2.03 12.16 5.17
CA PHE A 24 1.21 13.03 4.32
C PHE A 24 -0.27 12.87 4.63
N ARG A 25 -0.74 11.63 4.81
CA ARG A 25 -2.12 11.35 5.22
C ARG A 25 -2.48 11.98 6.58
N LEU A 26 -1.55 11.93 7.54
CA LEU A 26 -1.78 12.46 8.88
C LEU A 26 -1.66 13.99 8.98
N THR A 27 -0.76 14.59 8.20
CA THR A 27 -0.36 16.00 8.40
C THR A 27 -0.64 16.91 7.21
N GLY A 28 -0.92 16.34 6.03
CA GLY A 28 -1.01 17.05 4.75
C GLY A 28 0.33 17.47 4.17
N ASN A 29 1.46 17.11 4.79
CA ASN A 29 2.80 17.49 4.36
C ASN A 29 3.64 16.25 4.08
N ARG A 30 4.53 16.31 3.09
CA ARG A 30 5.55 15.27 2.90
C ARG A 30 6.66 15.43 3.93
N LEU A 31 7.15 14.33 4.48
CA LEU A 31 8.43 14.24 5.18
C LEU A 31 9.58 14.53 4.23
N PHE A 32 9.47 14.00 3.00
CA PHE A 32 10.48 14.21 1.98
C PHE A 32 9.98 15.22 0.96
N ASP A 33 10.37 16.47 1.16
CA ASP A 33 10.41 17.42 0.05
C ASP A 33 11.73 17.20 -0.71
N PHE A 34 11.66 16.35 -1.73
CA PHE A 34 12.80 16.05 -2.56
C PHE A 34 13.24 17.26 -3.42
N GLU A 35 12.43 18.34 -3.51
CA GLU A 35 12.80 19.58 -4.21
C GLU A 35 13.75 20.47 -3.40
N GLU A 36 13.69 20.42 -2.05
CA GLU A 36 14.58 21.18 -1.17
C GLU A 36 15.95 20.54 -0.97
N VAL A 37 16.13 19.27 -1.35
CA VAL A 37 17.43 18.58 -1.34
C VAL A 37 18.25 18.98 -2.58
N ARG A 38 18.51 20.29 -2.74
CA ARG A 38 19.23 20.89 -3.89
C ARG A 38 20.66 20.38 -4.12
N ASN A 39 21.20 19.59 -3.19
CA ASN A 39 22.52 18.94 -3.32
C ASN A 39 22.43 17.44 -3.64
N CYS A 40 21.23 16.85 -3.69
CA CYS A 40 21.01 15.45 -4.09
C CYS A 40 19.99 15.39 -5.24
N THR A 41 20.30 16.03 -6.36
CA THR A 41 19.54 15.94 -7.63
C THR A 41 19.21 14.50 -8.01
N ASN A 42 20.02 13.53 -7.56
CA ASN A 42 19.85 12.12 -7.87
C ASN A 42 18.73 11.41 -7.09
N LEU A 43 18.31 11.88 -5.90
CA LEU A 43 17.34 11.14 -5.09
C LEU A 43 15.90 11.44 -5.52
N ASP A 44 15.55 12.72 -5.67
CA ASP A 44 14.25 13.11 -6.22
C ASP A 44 14.00 12.43 -7.57
N GLU A 45 14.96 12.59 -8.48
CA GLU A 45 14.87 12.02 -9.83
C GLU A 45 14.82 10.48 -9.79
N LEU A 46 15.50 9.82 -8.85
CA LEU A 46 15.39 8.37 -8.64
C LEU A 46 13.98 7.97 -8.19
N PHE A 47 13.38 8.65 -7.21
CA PHE A 47 12.01 8.37 -6.78
C PHE A 47 11.01 8.61 -7.90
N LYS A 48 11.15 9.71 -8.63
CA LYS A 48 10.30 10.01 -9.79
C LYS A 48 10.43 8.93 -10.87
N GLN A 49 11.65 8.59 -11.28
CA GLN A 49 11.88 7.54 -12.29
C GLN A 49 11.36 6.17 -11.82
N TRP A 50 11.52 5.86 -10.53
CA TRP A 50 11.04 4.62 -9.95
C TRP A 50 9.50 4.58 -9.90
N LEU A 51 8.81 5.67 -9.61
CA LEU A 51 7.35 5.73 -9.67
C LEU A 51 6.82 5.64 -11.12
N LEU A 52 7.46 6.37 -12.04
CA LEU A 52 7.08 6.40 -13.46
C LEU A 52 7.18 5.03 -14.15
N GLN A 53 8.04 4.13 -13.66
CA GLN A 53 8.14 2.78 -14.23
C GLN A 53 6.81 2.00 -14.11
N PHE A 54 5.93 2.40 -13.20
CA PHE A 54 4.62 1.79 -12.98
C PHE A 54 3.49 2.45 -13.77
N ASP A 55 3.71 3.58 -14.45
CA ASP A 55 2.63 4.23 -15.22
C ASP A 55 2.18 3.40 -16.43
N ASP A 56 3.06 2.54 -16.95
CA ASP A 56 2.69 1.47 -17.88
C ASP A 56 2.80 0.08 -17.20
N LEU A 57 1.83 -0.22 -16.34
CA LEU A 57 1.70 -1.53 -15.69
C LEU A 57 1.65 -2.69 -16.69
N SER A 58 1.21 -2.47 -17.94
CA SER A 58 1.14 -3.53 -18.96
C SER A 58 2.52 -3.97 -19.47
N SER A 59 3.52 -3.10 -19.28
CA SER A 59 4.92 -3.37 -19.62
C SER A 59 5.73 -3.96 -18.47
N THR A 60 5.17 -3.99 -17.25
CA THR A 60 5.83 -4.53 -16.06
C THR A 60 5.61 -6.04 -15.98
N PRO A 61 6.66 -6.87 -15.81
CA PRO A 61 6.50 -8.31 -15.61
C PRO A 61 5.64 -8.63 -14.38
N ASP A 62 4.83 -9.69 -14.47
CA ASP A 62 3.97 -10.12 -13.35
C ASP A 62 4.77 -10.41 -12.07
N GLU A 63 5.96 -11.01 -12.20
CA GLU A 63 6.86 -11.29 -11.06
C GLU A 63 7.28 -10.01 -10.31
N ASP A 64 7.62 -8.95 -11.06
CA ASP A 64 8.00 -7.66 -10.48
C ASP A 64 6.80 -6.97 -9.80
N LEU A 65 5.60 -7.11 -10.37
CA LEU A 65 4.37 -6.59 -9.76
C LEU A 65 3.99 -7.35 -8.47
N GLU A 66 4.21 -8.66 -8.43
CA GLU A 66 4.00 -9.48 -7.23
C GLU A 66 4.95 -9.07 -6.11
N ASP A 67 6.23 -8.88 -6.41
CA ASP A 67 7.24 -8.42 -5.45
C ASP A 67 6.86 -7.03 -4.89
N VAL A 68 6.42 -6.10 -5.74
CA VAL A 68 5.98 -4.77 -5.30
C VAL A 68 4.75 -4.84 -4.39
N LYS A 69 3.76 -5.68 -4.74
CA LYS A 69 2.57 -5.89 -3.90
C LYS A 69 2.92 -6.50 -2.55
N LEU A 70 3.88 -7.43 -2.53
CA LEU A 70 4.36 -8.05 -1.30
C LEU A 70 4.99 -7.01 -0.37
N GLU A 71 5.89 -6.18 -0.90
CA GLU A 71 6.54 -5.12 -0.12
C GLU A 71 5.52 -4.05 0.32
N LEU A 72 4.56 -3.67 -0.53
CA LEU A 72 3.46 -2.81 -0.13
C LEU A 72 2.66 -3.40 1.04
N SER A 73 2.35 -4.71 0.99
CA SER A 73 1.66 -5.39 2.09
C SER A 73 2.46 -5.36 3.38
N GLU A 74 3.76 -5.64 3.32
CA GLU A 74 4.65 -5.63 4.47
C GLU A 74 4.80 -4.26 5.10
N HIS A 75 4.79 -3.18 4.32
CA HIS A 75 4.95 -1.83 4.84
C HIS A 75 3.62 -1.18 5.25
N MET A 76 2.57 -1.34 4.43
CA MET A 76 1.27 -0.70 4.70
C MET A 76 0.53 -1.33 5.88
N LYS A 77 0.79 -2.60 6.25
CA LYS A 77 0.18 -3.22 7.44
C LYS A 77 0.42 -2.46 8.75
N TYR A 78 1.46 -1.62 8.79
CA TYR A 78 1.79 -0.79 9.96
C TYR A 78 1.14 0.60 9.94
N MET A 79 0.51 0.99 8.84
CA MET A 79 -0.22 2.25 8.73
C MET A 79 -1.52 2.22 9.54
N SER A 80 -1.95 3.38 10.04
CA SER A 80 -3.21 3.52 10.79
C SER A 80 -4.40 3.76 9.84
N ILE A 81 -4.57 2.88 8.85
CA ILE A 81 -5.59 2.98 7.77
C ILE A 81 -6.59 1.82 7.76
N TRP A 82 -6.36 0.81 8.58
CA TRP A 82 -7.14 -0.43 8.64
C TRP A 82 -8.30 -0.32 9.63
N ASN A 83 -9.37 -1.09 9.40
CA ASN A 83 -10.56 -1.13 10.27
C ASN A 83 -11.23 0.24 10.50
N VAL A 84 -11.20 1.10 9.49
CA VAL A 84 -11.78 2.45 9.52
C VAL A 84 -13.20 2.48 8.95
N SER A 85 -13.94 3.55 9.23
CA SER A 85 -15.26 3.79 8.64
C SER A 85 -15.20 4.02 7.12
N GLU A 86 -16.33 3.93 6.43
CA GLU A 86 -16.42 4.21 4.99
C GLU A 86 -15.95 5.64 4.63
N VAL A 87 -16.26 6.62 5.50
CA VAL A 87 -15.84 8.01 5.33
C VAL A 87 -14.33 8.16 5.44
N GLU A 88 -13.73 7.52 6.45
CA GLU A 88 -12.28 7.50 6.63
C GLU A 88 -11.59 6.73 5.49
N ARG A 89 -12.20 5.66 4.98
CA ARG A 89 -11.70 4.93 3.81
C ARG A 89 -11.65 5.83 2.58
N ALA A 90 -12.72 6.56 2.29
CA ALA A 90 -12.75 7.51 1.17
C ALA A 90 -11.71 8.63 1.34
N THR A 91 -11.48 9.05 2.58
CA THR A 91 -10.44 10.04 2.92
C THR A 91 -9.04 9.48 2.69
N ASN A 92 -8.76 8.25 3.11
CA ASN A 92 -7.47 7.58 2.87
C ASN A 92 -7.22 7.42 1.36
N VAL A 93 -8.21 6.93 0.59
CA VAL A 93 -8.10 6.81 -0.87
C VAL A 93 -7.81 8.16 -1.52
N LYS A 94 -8.48 9.23 -1.05
CA LYS A 94 -8.19 10.58 -1.55
C LYS A 94 -6.77 11.01 -1.23
N SER A 95 -6.31 10.84 0.02
CA SER A 95 -4.93 11.17 0.41
C SER A 95 -3.89 10.39 -0.40
N PHE A 96 -4.15 9.14 -0.76
CA PHE A 96 -3.26 8.35 -1.60
C PHE A 96 -3.17 8.93 -3.02
N LYS A 97 -4.32 9.30 -3.59
CA LYS A 97 -4.37 9.94 -4.92
C LYS A 97 -3.67 11.29 -4.92
N ASP A 98 -3.93 12.12 -3.92
CA ASP A 98 -3.31 13.42 -3.77
C ASP A 98 -1.77 13.29 -3.58
N TYR A 99 -1.32 12.29 -2.83
CA TYR A 99 0.11 12.01 -2.64
C TYR A 99 0.80 11.51 -3.92
N PHE A 100 0.11 10.76 -4.78
CA PHE A 100 0.68 10.25 -6.03
C PHE A 100 0.22 11.05 -7.25
N GLU A 101 -0.16 12.33 -7.09
CA GLU A 101 -0.52 13.19 -8.22
C GLU A 101 0.63 13.21 -9.26
N GLY A 102 0.32 12.80 -10.50
CA GLY A 102 1.30 12.65 -11.57
C GLY A 102 1.96 11.26 -11.70
N TYR A 103 1.64 10.30 -10.83
CA TYR A 103 2.11 8.90 -10.86
C TYR A 103 0.92 7.94 -10.77
N GLU A 104 0.07 7.95 -11.80
CA GLU A 104 -1.22 7.25 -11.81
C GLU A 104 -1.07 5.74 -11.65
N GLY A 105 -0.01 5.15 -12.21
CA GLY A 105 0.21 3.71 -12.16
C GLY A 105 0.48 3.19 -10.75
N PHE A 106 1.42 3.84 -10.04
CA PHE A 106 1.71 3.46 -8.66
C PHE A 106 0.58 3.87 -7.69
N SER A 107 -0.06 5.02 -7.93
CA SER A 107 -1.27 5.43 -7.21
C SER A 107 -2.34 4.33 -7.25
N LYS A 108 -2.57 3.78 -8.44
CA LYS A 108 -3.50 2.68 -8.64
C LYS A 108 -3.09 1.43 -7.87
N LEU A 109 -1.81 1.03 -7.89
CA LEU A 109 -1.34 -0.13 -7.12
C LEU A 109 -1.63 0.01 -5.62
N VAL A 110 -1.36 1.17 -5.04
CA VAL A 110 -1.60 1.45 -3.61
C VAL A 110 -3.10 1.43 -3.30
N VAL A 111 -3.92 2.07 -4.13
CA VAL A 111 -5.38 2.12 -3.94
C VAL A 111 -6.00 0.73 -4.10
N ASP A 112 -5.66 0.00 -5.16
CA ASP A 112 -6.18 -1.34 -5.43
C ASP A 112 -5.80 -2.30 -4.29
N PHE A 113 -4.56 -2.22 -3.80
CA PHE A 113 -4.10 -2.99 -2.64
C PHE A 113 -4.93 -2.67 -1.38
N TYR A 114 -5.10 -1.39 -1.07
CA TYR A 114 -5.85 -0.95 0.12
C TYR A 114 -7.32 -1.37 0.08
N GLU A 115 -7.98 -1.19 -1.06
CA GLU A 115 -9.39 -1.55 -1.23
C GLU A 115 -9.60 -3.06 -1.20
N THR A 116 -8.69 -3.84 -1.79
CA THR A 116 -8.76 -5.32 -1.78
C THR A 116 -8.59 -5.83 -0.35
N SER A 117 -7.54 -5.39 0.35
CA SER A 117 -7.26 -5.79 1.73
C SER A 117 -8.41 -5.40 2.68
N SER A 118 -8.99 -4.21 2.48
CA SER A 118 -10.14 -3.76 3.27
C SER A 118 -11.39 -4.62 3.05
N LYS A 119 -11.62 -5.12 1.83
CA LYS A 119 -12.74 -6.04 1.53
C LYS A 119 -12.51 -7.41 2.14
N GLU A 120 -11.29 -7.93 2.06
CA GLU A 120 -10.92 -9.21 2.67
C GLU A 120 -11.11 -9.18 4.20
N ASP A 121 -10.73 -8.10 4.86
CA ASP A 121 -10.97 -7.88 6.29
C ASP A 121 -12.47 -7.87 6.63
N GLU A 122 -13.30 -7.20 5.82
CA GLU A 122 -14.75 -7.20 5.98
C GLU A 122 -15.38 -8.59 5.80
N GLU A 123 -14.93 -9.35 4.80
CA GLU A 123 -15.40 -10.71 4.53
C GLU A 123 -14.98 -11.69 5.63
N TRP A 124 -13.75 -11.56 6.11
CA TRP A 124 -13.27 -12.33 7.26
C TRP A 124 -14.06 -11.99 8.52
N ALA A 125 -14.34 -10.71 8.78
CA ALA A 125 -15.15 -10.30 9.92
C ALA A 125 -16.59 -10.85 9.84
N LYS A 126 -17.20 -10.89 8.65
CA LYS A 126 -18.51 -11.52 8.44
C LYS A 126 -18.46 -13.02 8.71
N THR A 127 -17.45 -13.70 8.17
CA THR A 127 -17.26 -15.15 8.31
C THR A 127 -17.02 -15.54 9.78
N LYS A 128 -16.10 -14.85 10.47
CA LYS A 128 -15.80 -15.07 11.88
C LYS A 128 -17.02 -14.90 12.79
N ASN A 129 -17.92 -13.98 12.42
CA ASN A 129 -19.13 -13.72 13.19
C ASN A 129 -20.33 -14.61 12.82
N SER A 130 -20.20 -15.45 11.79
CA SER A 130 -21.29 -16.32 11.33
C SER A 130 -21.64 -17.40 12.38
N PRO A 131 -22.92 -17.79 12.49
CA PRO A 131 -23.33 -18.89 13.38
C PRO A 131 -22.60 -20.20 13.06
N GLU A 132 -22.38 -20.49 11.77
CA GLU A 132 -21.71 -21.70 11.31
C GLU A 132 -20.25 -21.75 11.77
N PHE A 133 -19.52 -20.63 11.63
CA PHE A 133 -18.14 -20.56 12.07
C PHE A 133 -18.04 -20.67 13.59
N LYS A 134 -18.88 -19.96 14.34
CA LYS A 134 -18.92 -20.03 15.82
C LYS A 134 -19.23 -21.43 16.32
N ALA A 135 -20.20 -22.11 15.71
CA ALA A 135 -20.55 -23.49 16.06
C ALA A 135 -19.37 -24.44 15.81
N LYS A 136 -18.74 -24.35 14.64
CA LYS A 136 -17.59 -25.19 14.26
C LYS A 136 -16.36 -24.90 15.13
N PHE A 137 -16.10 -23.65 15.48
CA PHE A 137 -15.02 -23.28 16.39
C PHE A 137 -15.24 -23.86 17.79
N LYS A 138 -16.47 -23.75 18.32
CA LYS A 138 -16.84 -24.33 19.62
C LYS A 138 -16.72 -25.85 19.63
N GLU A 139 -17.11 -26.52 18.53
CA GLU A 139 -16.94 -27.97 18.37
C GLU A 139 -15.46 -28.38 18.43
N LEU A 140 -14.59 -27.66 17.71
CA LEU A 140 -13.16 -27.99 17.61
C LEU A 140 -12.34 -27.62 18.85
N THR A 141 -12.68 -26.51 19.51
CA THR A 141 -11.85 -25.93 20.59
C THR A 141 -12.49 -26.03 21.98
N GLY A 142 -13.80 -26.28 22.06
CA GLY A 142 -14.56 -26.19 23.31
C GLY A 142 -14.77 -24.76 23.82
N MET A 143 -14.32 -23.73 23.09
CA MET A 143 -14.37 -22.31 23.49
C MET A 143 -15.41 -21.54 22.66
N GLU A 144 -15.95 -20.46 23.22
CA GLU A 144 -16.79 -19.49 22.50
C GLU A 144 -15.94 -18.31 22.01
N ILE A 145 -16.29 -17.76 20.83
CA ILE A 145 -15.66 -16.56 20.23
C ILE A 145 -16.48 -15.32 20.57
#